data_AF-O87067-F1
#
_entry.id   AF-O87067-F1
#
_cell.length_a   1.000
_cell.length_b   1.000
_cell.length_c   1.000
_cell.angle_alpha   90.00
_cell.angle_beta   90.00
_cell.angle_gamma   90.00
#
_symmetry.space_group_name_H-M   'P 1'
#
loop_
_entity.id
_entity.type
_entity.pdbx_description
1 polymer ?
#
loop_
_entity_poly.entity_id
_entity_poly.type
_entity_poly.pdbx_seq_one_letter_code
_entity_poly.pdbx_strand_id
1 'polypeptide(L)'
;MLPAAAIYLIWLADTPTSDMALNTWQLNLLLVCAGVVTTLPLLCFTGTAARLKLSTLGFFQYIGPSLMFLLAVLVYGEAFTSDKAITFAFIWSALVIFSVDGLKAGHAARRAR
;
A
#
# COMPACT_ATOMS: atom_id res chain seq x y z
N MET A 1 1.48 1.68 19.15
CA MET A 1 2.57 0.88 18.55
C MET A 1 3.92 1.21 19.19
N LEU A 2 4.28 2.49 19.37
CA LEU A 2 5.58 2.92 19.91
C LEU A 2 5.98 2.27 21.26
N PRO A 3 5.08 2.12 22.27
CA PRO A 3 5.44 1.46 23.53
C PRO A 3 5.74 -0.04 23.36
N ALA A 4 4.94 -0.74 22.54
CA ALA A 4 5.15 -2.16 22.25
C ALA A 4 6.43 -2.39 21.45
N ALA A 5 6.75 -1.49 20.50
CA ALA A 5 8.00 -1.53 19.76
C ALA A 5 9.22 -1.30 20.66
N ALA A 6 9.14 -0.36 21.60
CA ALA A 6 10.21 -0.12 22.58
C ALA A 6 10.45 -1.32 23.49
N ILE A 7 9.37 -1.96 23.99
CA ILE A 7 9.48 -3.19 24.79
C ILE A 7 10.14 -4.30 23.96
N TYR A 8 9.72 -4.50 22.72
CA TYR A 8 10.32 -5.49 21.83
C TYR A 8 11.81 -5.23 21.59
N LEU A 9 12.20 -3.98 21.29
CA LEU A 9 13.60 -3.63 21.03
C LEU A 9 14.51 -3.77 22.27
N ILE A 10 14.00 -3.41 23.45
CA ILE A 10 14.80 -3.42 24.68
C ILE A 10 14.90 -4.83 25.29
N TRP A 11 13.85 -5.65 25.16
CA TRP A 11 13.75 -6.93 25.89
C TRP A 11 13.79 -8.18 25.01
N LEU A 12 13.47 -8.08 23.73
CA LEU A 12 13.22 -9.25 22.87
C LEU A 12 14.07 -9.28 21.60
N ALA A 13 14.66 -8.16 21.20
CA ALA A 13 15.37 -8.02 19.94
C ALA A 13 16.87 -8.32 20.05
N ASP A 14 17.22 -9.55 20.46
CA ASP A 14 18.60 -10.06 20.47
C ASP A 14 19.04 -10.54 19.07
N THR A 15 19.11 -9.61 18.12
CA THR A 15 19.63 -9.90 16.77
C THR A 15 20.82 -9.01 16.44
N PRO A 16 21.83 -9.50 15.69
CA PRO A 16 23.02 -8.72 15.36
C PRO A 16 22.72 -7.41 14.62
N THR A 17 21.59 -7.34 13.94
CA THR A 17 21.13 -6.18 13.18
C THR A 17 20.41 -5.12 14.01
N SER A 18 20.06 -5.39 15.27
CA SER A 18 19.37 -4.44 16.16
C SER A 18 20.27 -3.28 16.56
N ASP A 19 21.58 -3.48 16.60
CA ASP A 19 22.55 -2.46 17.02
C ASP A 19 23.07 -1.68 15.81
N MET A 20 22.60 -0.43 15.67
CA MET A 20 23.05 0.47 14.61
C MET A 20 24.55 0.81 14.70
N ALA A 21 25.18 0.75 15.88
CA ALA A 21 26.60 1.06 16.02
C ALA A 21 27.50 -0.06 15.48
N LEU A 22 27.01 -1.30 15.50
CA LEU A 22 27.74 -2.49 15.03
C LEU A 22 27.47 -2.82 13.55
N ASN A 23 26.39 -2.27 12.99
CA ASN A 23 26.00 -2.46 11.60
C ASN A 23 26.89 -1.70 10.60
N THR A 24 26.93 -2.17 9.35
CA THR A 24 27.58 -1.44 8.26
C THR A 24 26.83 -0.14 7.95
N TRP A 25 27.55 0.88 7.48
CA TRP A 25 26.95 2.16 7.08
C TRP A 25 25.89 2.01 5.98
N GLN A 26 26.08 1.07 5.04
CA GLN A 26 25.10 0.79 3.99
C GLN A 26 23.79 0.24 4.56
N LEU A 27 23.86 -0.69 5.51
CA LEU A 27 22.67 -1.27 6.14
C LEU A 27 21.88 -0.20 6.91
N ASN A 28 22.57 0.62 7.70
CA ASN A 28 21.95 1.70 8.45
C ASN A 28 21.25 2.72 7.54
N LEU A 29 21.89 3.10 6.43
CA LEU A 29 21.27 3.97 5.43
C LEU A 29 20.02 3.34 4.83
N LEU A 30 20.07 2.05 4.45
CA LEU A 30 18.90 1.34 3.91
C LEU A 30 17.75 1.29 4.92
N LEU A 31 18.03 1.05 6.21
CA LEU A 31 17.02 1.02 7.27
C LEU A 31 16.35 2.39 7.45
N VAL A 32 17.13 3.48 7.48
CA VAL A 32 16.59 4.84 7.56
C VAL A 32 15.77 5.18 6.31
N CYS A 33 16.29 4.88 5.12
CA CYS A 33 15.59 5.10 3.86
C CYS A 33 14.29 4.30 3.78
N ALA A 34 14.25 3.05 4.27
CA ALA A 34 13.02 2.26 4.31
C ALA A 34 11.93 2.95 5.15
N GLY A 35 12.30 3.57 6.27
CA GLY A 35 11.37 4.37 7.07
C GLY A 35 10.84 5.61 6.33
N VAL A 36 11.70 6.33 5.63
CA VAL A 36 11.30 7.52 4.84
C VAL A 36 10.40 7.13 3.67
N VAL A 37 10.80 6.13 2.88
CA VAL A 37 10.08 5.66 1.70
C VAL A 37 8.70 5.10 2.04
N THR A 38 8.52 4.51 3.23
CA THR A 38 7.20 4.03 3.69
C THR A 38 6.35 5.13 4.32
N THR A 39 6.95 6.01 5.12
CA THR A 39 6.20 7.05 5.85
C THR A 39 5.72 8.16 4.93
N LEU A 40 6.49 8.52 3.90
CA LEU A 40 6.15 9.63 3.01
C LEU A 40 4.84 9.38 2.22
N PRO A 41 4.64 8.23 1.53
CA PRO A 41 3.36 7.89 0.92
C PRO A 41 2.22 7.83 1.93
N LEU A 42 2.46 7.29 3.14
CA LEU A 42 1.46 7.21 4.19
C LEU A 42 1.00 8.60 4.65
N LEU A 43 1.92 9.56 4.82
CA LEU A 43 1.58 10.95 5.18
C LEU A 43 0.81 11.65 4.05
N CYS A 44 1.22 11.48 2.80
CA CYS A 44 0.49 11.98 1.64
C CYS A 44 -0.93 11.39 1.58
N PHE A 45 -1.07 10.10 1.85
CA PHE A 45 -2.33 9.40 1.89
C PHE A 45 -3.21 9.88 3.05
N THR A 46 -2.71 9.97 4.28
CA THR A 46 -3.53 10.39 5.43
C THR A 46 -4.05 11.82 5.27
N GLY A 47 -3.24 12.72 4.71
CA GLY A 47 -3.65 14.11 4.43
C GLY A 47 -4.76 14.24 3.38
N THR A 48 -4.82 13.33 2.40
CA THR A 48 -5.81 13.33 1.32
C THR A 48 -7.02 12.44 1.61
N ALA A 49 -6.83 11.34 2.34
CA ALA A 49 -7.87 10.38 2.69
C ALA A 49 -9.04 11.01 3.45
N ALA A 50 -8.75 11.97 4.34
CA ALA A 50 -9.77 12.71 5.08
C ALA A 50 -10.68 13.59 4.18
N ARG A 51 -10.28 13.86 2.94
CA ARG A 51 -11.01 14.72 1.98
C ARG A 51 -11.66 13.94 0.84
N LEU A 52 -11.35 12.65 0.69
CA LEU A 52 -11.88 11.81 -0.39
C LEU A 52 -13.14 11.06 0.06
N LYS A 53 -14.06 10.83 -0.87
CA LYS A 53 -15.19 9.93 -0.63
C LYS A 53 -14.67 8.51 -0.44
N LEU A 54 -15.29 7.75 0.48
CA LEU A 54 -14.91 6.37 0.80
C LEU A 54 -14.83 5.47 -0.45
N SER A 55 -15.74 5.65 -1.41
CA SER A 55 -15.74 4.93 -2.69
C SER A 55 -14.47 5.20 -3.54
N THR A 56 -14.01 6.45 -3.59
CA THR A 56 -12.79 6.82 -4.31
C THR A 56 -11.53 6.31 -3.58
N LEU A 57 -11.54 6.34 -2.24
CA LEU A 57 -10.45 5.81 -1.43
C LEU A 57 -10.26 4.31 -1.65
N GLY A 58 -11.36 3.55 -1.65
CA GLY A 58 -11.34 2.11 -1.94
C GLY A 58 -10.76 1.79 -3.31
N PHE A 59 -11.02 2.62 -4.33
CA PHE A 59 -10.41 2.47 -5.65
C PHE A 59 -8.89 2.62 -5.63
N PHE A 60 -8.37 3.67 -5.00
CA PHE A 60 -6.92 3.88 -4.89
C PHE A 60 -6.21 2.72 -4.18
N GLN A 61 -6.89 2.04 -3.25
CA GLN A 61 -6.34 0.89 -2.54
C GLN A 61 -6.07 -0.32 -3.46
N TYR A 62 -6.76 -0.44 -4.60
CA TYR A 62 -6.54 -1.52 -5.58
C TYR A 62 -5.27 -1.32 -6.43
N ILE A 63 -4.67 -0.13 -6.41
CA ILE A 63 -3.38 0.12 -7.09
C ILE A 63 -2.27 -0.68 -6.42
N GLY A 64 -2.26 -0.75 -5.08
CA GLY A 64 -1.27 -1.51 -4.31
C GLY A 64 -1.13 -2.97 -4.75
N PRO A 65 -2.19 -3.81 -4.67
CA PRO A 65 -2.13 -5.20 -5.11
C PRO A 65 -1.86 -5.32 -6.62
N SER A 66 -2.28 -4.37 -7.45
CA SER A 66 -1.97 -4.37 -8.89
C SER A 66 -0.47 -4.15 -9.16
N LEU A 67 0.15 -3.21 -8.45
CA LEU A 67 1.60 -2.99 -8.51
C LEU A 67 2.37 -4.20 -7.97
N MET A 68 1.93 -4.80 -6.86
CA MET A 68 2.53 -6.03 -6.34
C MET A 68 2.48 -7.16 -7.37
N PHE A 69 1.34 -7.33 -8.04
CA PHE A 69 1.19 -8.31 -9.11
C PHE A 69 2.11 -8.03 -10.30
N LEU A 70 2.18 -6.78 -10.75
CA LEU A 70 3.10 -6.35 -11.81
C LEU A 70 4.56 -6.62 -11.44
N LEU A 71 4.97 -6.32 -10.21
CA LEU A 71 6.32 -6.62 -9.73
C LEU A 71 6.58 -8.14 -9.70
N ALA A 72 5.62 -8.93 -9.21
CA ALA A 72 5.72 -10.40 -9.18
C ALA A 72 5.99 -10.99 -10.57
N VAL A 73 5.27 -10.53 -11.59
CA VAL A 73 5.37 -11.07 -12.94
C VAL A 73 6.55 -10.47 -13.71
N LEU A 74 6.72 -9.15 -13.70
CA LEU A 74 7.72 -8.47 -14.53
C LEU A 74 9.13 -8.48 -13.94
N VAL A 75 9.24 -8.37 -12.61
CA VAL A 75 10.54 -8.23 -11.93
C VAL A 75 10.98 -9.55 -11.31
N TYR A 76 10.08 -10.23 -10.60
CA TYR A 76 10.40 -11.49 -9.92
C TYR A 76 10.20 -12.73 -10.81
N GLY A 77 9.64 -12.56 -12.01
CA GLY A 77 9.49 -13.63 -12.99
C GLY A 77 8.51 -14.73 -12.58
N GLU A 78 7.56 -14.46 -11.67
CA GLU A 78 6.53 -15.43 -11.33
C GLU A 78 5.70 -15.81 -12.56
N ALA A 79 5.35 -17.09 -12.66
CA ALA A 79 4.53 -17.60 -13.74
C ALA A 79 3.18 -16.87 -13.77
N PHE A 80 2.92 -16.18 -14.88
CA PHE A 80 1.62 -15.61 -15.20
C PHE A 80 0.68 -16.73 -15.64
N THR A 81 0.05 -17.39 -14.67
CA THR A 81 -0.93 -18.45 -14.95
C THR A 81 -2.29 -17.85 -15.33
N SER A 82 -3.05 -18.58 -16.13
CA SER A 82 -4.40 -18.17 -16.56
C SER A 82 -5.33 -17.86 -15.38
N ASP A 83 -5.18 -18.57 -14.25
CA ASP A 83 -6.00 -18.34 -13.06
C ASP A 83 -5.74 -16.95 -12.44
N LYS A 84 -4.48 -16.51 -12.37
CA LYS A 84 -4.12 -15.16 -11.90
C LYS A 84 -4.61 -14.07 -12.85
N ALA A 85 -4.58 -14.33 -14.16
CA ALA A 85 -5.09 -13.40 -15.17
C ALA A 85 -6.61 -13.21 -15.08
N ILE A 86 -7.36 -14.31 -14.95
CA ILE A 86 -8.83 -14.29 -14.85
C ILE A 86 -9.28 -13.61 -13.56
N THR A 87 -8.65 -13.94 -12.43
CA THR A 87 -8.95 -13.29 -11.14
C THR A 87 -8.66 -11.80 -11.17
N PHE A 88 -7.52 -11.39 -11.76
CA PHE A 88 -7.19 -9.98 -11.95
C PHE A 88 -8.23 -9.25 -12.82
N ALA A 89 -8.66 -9.88 -13.93
CA ALA A 89 -9.68 -9.33 -14.82
C ALA A 89 -11.04 -9.17 -14.14
N PHE A 90 -11.46 -10.14 -13.31
CA PHE A 90 -12.70 -10.04 -12.55
C PHE A 90 -12.68 -8.90 -11.52
N ILE A 91 -11.58 -8.79 -10.76
CA ILE A 91 -11.40 -7.71 -9.78
C ILE A 91 -11.49 -6.34 -10.48
N TRP A 92 -10.78 -6.16 -11.59
CA TRP A 92 -10.79 -4.91 -12.33
C TRP A 92 -12.14 -4.62 -12.99
N SER A 93 -12.84 -5.63 -13.49
CA SER A 93 -14.19 -5.46 -14.06
C SER A 93 -15.18 -4.99 -12.99
N ALA A 94 -15.19 -5.63 -11.82
CA ALA A 94 -16.03 -5.22 -10.70
C ALA A 94 -15.69 -3.79 -10.22
N LEU A 95 -14.41 -3.46 -10.17
CA LEU A 95 -13.92 -2.14 -9.79
C LEU A 95 -14.39 -1.06 -10.77
N VAL A 96 -14.26 -1.29 -12.09
CA VAL A 96 -14.72 -0.35 -13.12
C VAL A 96 -16.23 -0.11 -13.00
N ILE A 97 -17.02 -1.17 -12.85
CA ILE A 97 -18.48 -1.07 -12.69
C ILE A 97 -18.82 -0.23 -11.46
N PHE A 98 -18.21 -0.54 -10.30
CA PHE A 98 -18.44 0.18 -9.05
C PHE A 98 -18.00 1.65 -9.13
N SER A 99 -16.87 1.93 -9.77
CA SER A 99 -16.38 3.30 -9.98
C SER A 99 -17.32 4.12 -10.85
N VAL A 100 -17.82 3.55 -11.96
CA VAL A 100 -18.76 4.23 -12.85
C VAL A 100 -20.09 4.50 -12.14
N ASP A 101 -20.59 3.55 -11.36
CA ASP A 101 -21.83 3.71 -10.58
C ASP A 101 -21.68 4.78 -9.49
N GLY A 102 -20.61 4.73 -8.71
CA GLY A 102 -20.31 5.72 -7.67
C GLY A 102 -20.13 7.14 -8.22
N LEU A 103 -19.52 7.29 -9.41
CA LEU A 103 -19.44 8.57 -10.10
C LEU A 103 -20.83 9.06 -10.52
N LYS A 104 -21.65 8.23 -11.15
CA LYS A 104 -23.01 8.61 -11.59
C LYS A 104 -23.90 9.02 -10.41
N ALA A 105 -23.89 8.25 -9.32
CA ALA A 105 -24.62 8.58 -8.09
C ALA A 105 -24.14 9.90 -7.46
N GLY A 106 -22.83 10.14 -7.48
CA GLY A 106 -22.24 11.38 -6.97
C GLY A 106 -22.59 12.64 -7.77
N HIS A 107 -22.80 12.51 -9.09
CA HIS A 107 -23.24 13.62 -9.95
C HIS A 107 -24.74 13.90 -9.82
N ALA A 108 -25.58 12.85 -9.68
CA ALA A 108 -27.02 13.00 -9.49
C ALA A 108 -27.36 13.73 -8.17
N ALA A 109 -26.67 13.41 -7.08
CA ALA A 109 -26.86 14.05 -5.78
C ALA A 109 -26.45 15.54 -5.74
N ARG A 110 -25.52 15.97 -6.61
CA ARG A 110 -25.14 17.40 -6.76
C ARG A 110 -26.10 18.18 -7.64
N ARG A 111 -26.87 17.52 -8.50
CA ARG A 111 -27.84 18.15 -9.40
C ARG A 111 -29.21 18.39 -8.75
N ALA A 112 -29.50 17.69 -7.64
CA ALA A 112 -30.72 17.82 -6.85
C ALA A 112 -30.58 18.80 -5.66
N ARG A 113 -29.41 19.41 -5.47
CA ARG A 113 -29.14 20.52 -4.54
C ARG A 113 -28.99 21.81 -5.33
#